data_AF-A0A562TNB5-F1
#
_entry.id   AF-A0A562TNB5-F1
#
_cell.length_a   1.000
_cell.length_b   1.000
_cell.length_c   1.000
_cell.angle_alpha   90.00
_cell.angle_beta   90.00
_cell.angle_gamma   90.00
#
_symmetry.space_group_name_H-M   'P 1'
#
loop_
_entity.id
_entity.type
_entity.pdbx_description
1 polymer ?
#
loop_
_entity_poly.entity_id
_entity_poly.type
_entity_poly.pdbx_seq_one_letter_code
_entity_poly.pdbx_strand_id
1 'polypeptide(L)'
;MSMSITLEAVVPHFFPPDYKEKRSAHLRGMISWVEENCIADNVDEKLDLVVNNKELKNDDDDYLHYLVDNRLLSTRQDHLLVTSDLFYLKVFGGQKRVIGPEPYLLKFFPGFDATTYLISKNYVGLKITKEHLITEFSAFIAGRPNKYICAVENLKVNRSGADLRNLSEGIMFLKWLYLQPLIITDSRYRSAHYLLNNLLQGLSGRGFGLVINIISKQFALLPAAEAEILTIINEIASAE
;
A
#
# COMPACT_ATOMS: atom_id res chain seq x y z
N MET A 1 28.87 -15.88 0.43
CA MET A 1 27.86 -16.84 -0.06
C MET A 1 26.86 -17.02 1.06
N SER A 2 25.56 -16.98 0.76
CA SER A 2 24.52 -17.49 1.65
C SER A 2 23.68 -18.51 0.87
N MET A 3 22.93 -19.34 1.57
CA MET A 3 22.13 -20.40 0.96
C MET A 3 20.75 -20.35 1.58
N SER A 4 19.71 -20.25 0.75
CA SER A 4 18.34 -20.50 1.20
C SER A 4 17.98 -21.94 0.86
N ILE A 5 17.40 -22.64 1.84
CA ILE A 5 16.89 -23.99 1.67
C ILE A 5 15.38 -23.89 1.83
N THR A 6 14.64 -24.12 0.75
CA THR A 6 13.18 -24.24 0.78
C THR A 6 12.79 -25.69 0.54
N LEU A 7 11.50 -26.02 0.70
CA LEU A 7 10.96 -27.34 0.37
C LEU A 7 11.08 -27.69 -1.12
N GLU A 8 11.28 -26.69 -1.98
CA GLU A 8 11.30 -26.82 -3.43
C GLU A 8 12.73 -26.83 -4.00
N ALA A 9 13.65 -26.05 -3.41
CA ALA A 9 15.01 -25.93 -3.91
C ALA A 9 16.01 -25.41 -2.87
N VAL A 10 17.29 -25.71 -3.13
CA VAL A 10 18.42 -25.06 -2.48
C VAL A 10 18.93 -23.97 -3.42
N VAL A 11 18.78 -22.70 -3.04
CA VAL A 11 19.18 -21.55 -3.86
C VAL A 11 20.44 -20.90 -3.28
N PRO A 12 21.60 -21.04 -3.92
CA PRO A 12 22.81 -20.34 -3.52
C PRO A 12 22.74 -18.86 -3.92
N HIS A 13 23.02 -17.97 -2.96
CA HIS A 13 23.17 -16.54 -3.19
C HIS A 13 24.65 -16.18 -3.27
N PHE A 14 25.07 -15.84 -4.48
CA PHE A 14 26.40 -15.30 -4.75
C PHE A 14 26.36 -13.79 -4.57
N PHE A 15 27.25 -13.28 -3.73
CA PHE A 15 27.41 -11.84 -3.53
C PHE A 15 28.67 -11.38 -4.28
N PRO A 16 28.64 -10.21 -4.92
CA PRO A 16 29.86 -9.62 -5.47
C PRO A 16 30.88 -9.39 -4.35
N PRO A 17 32.19 -9.37 -4.68
CA PRO A 17 33.27 -9.26 -3.69
C PRO A 17 33.15 -8.02 -2.80
N ASP A 18 32.59 -6.94 -3.33
CA ASP A 18 32.39 -5.66 -2.63
C ASP A 18 31.04 -5.53 -1.91
N TYR A 19 30.20 -6.57 -1.87
CA TYR A 19 28.86 -6.50 -1.29
C TYR A 19 28.84 -6.05 0.17
N LYS A 20 29.76 -6.60 0.99
CA LYS A 20 29.84 -6.25 2.42
C LYS A 20 30.27 -4.80 2.61
N GLU A 21 31.21 -4.33 1.80
CA GLU A 21 31.69 -2.94 1.85
C GLU A 21 30.59 -1.98 1.42
N LYS A 22 29.91 -2.24 0.30
CA LYS A 22 28.75 -1.46 -0.15
C LYS A 22 27.64 -1.41 0.89
N ARG A 23 27.31 -2.55 1.50
CA ARG A 23 26.31 -2.63 2.57
C ARG A 23 26.73 -1.86 3.81
N SER A 24 27.99 -1.98 4.22
CA SER A 24 28.52 -1.22 5.36
C SER A 24 28.53 0.29 5.10
N ALA A 25 28.95 0.71 3.91
CA ALA A 25 28.92 2.10 3.49
C ALA A 25 27.49 2.66 3.49
N HIS A 26 26.53 1.89 2.97
CA HIS A 26 25.12 2.27 3.00
C HIS A 26 24.57 2.43 4.43
N LEU A 27 24.84 1.47 5.32
CA LEU A 27 24.41 1.54 6.72
C LEU A 27 25.02 2.73 7.46
N ARG A 28 26.32 3.00 7.25
CA ARG A 28 26.99 4.18 7.81
C ARG A 28 26.38 5.47 7.29
N GLY A 29 26.09 5.55 5.99
CA GLY A 29 25.41 6.70 5.41
C GLY A 29 24.03 6.96 6.03
N MET A 30 23.27 5.90 6.35
CA MET A 30 22.00 6.06 7.06
C MET A 30 22.19 6.57 8.49
N ILE A 31 23.19 6.06 9.22
CA ILE A 31 23.49 6.54 10.58
C ILE A 31 23.88 8.02 10.55
N SER A 32 24.79 8.41 9.65
CA SER A 32 25.18 9.81 9.49
C SER A 32 24.00 10.70 9.12
N TRP A 33 23.11 10.24 8.23
CA TRP A 33 21.89 10.98 7.91
C TRP A 33 20.99 11.17 9.13
N VAL A 34 20.82 10.14 9.97
CA VAL A 34 20.04 10.23 11.22
C VAL A 34 20.68 11.22 12.19
N GLU A 35 22.01 11.15 12.37
CA GLU A 35 22.74 12.07 13.26
C GLU A 35 22.66 13.54 12.80
N GLU A 36 22.61 13.77 11.48
CA GLU A 36 22.53 15.12 10.90
C GLU A 36 21.10 15.68 10.85
N ASN A 37 20.08 14.82 10.72
CA ASN A 37 18.70 15.25 10.40
C ASN A 37 17.67 14.90 11.48
N CYS A 38 18.02 14.13 12.51
CA CYS A 38 17.11 13.73 13.57
C CYS A 38 17.51 14.34 14.93
N ILE A 39 16.52 14.62 15.76
CA ILE A 39 16.71 15.08 17.14
C ILE A 39 16.04 14.05 18.04
N ALA A 40 16.76 13.60 19.07
CA ALA A 40 16.18 12.76 20.10
C ALA A 40 15.24 13.59 20.98
N ASP A 41 13.98 13.15 21.10
CA ASP A 41 12.96 13.81 21.90
C ASP A 41 12.40 12.82 22.93
N ASN A 42 12.28 13.27 24.17
CA ASN A 42 11.83 12.45 25.29
C ASN A 42 10.32 12.63 25.51
N VAL A 43 9.63 11.54 25.84
CA VAL A 43 8.17 11.53 26.06
C VAL A 43 7.88 11.64 27.56
N ASP A 44 8.07 12.83 28.13
CA ASP A 44 7.91 13.06 29.58
C ASP A 44 6.49 12.76 30.07
N GLU A 45 5.48 13.05 29.26
CA GLU A 45 4.06 12.76 29.55
C GLU A 45 3.75 11.26 29.70
N LYS A 46 4.67 10.38 29.26
CA LYS A 46 4.55 8.93 29.49
C LYS A 46 4.62 8.59 30.98
N LEU A 47 5.37 9.35 31.78
CA LEU A 47 5.55 9.08 33.21
C LEU A 47 4.21 9.08 33.96
N ASP A 48 3.31 9.99 33.61
CA ASP A 48 1.98 10.07 34.20
C ASP A 48 1.11 8.84 33.89
N LEU A 49 1.31 8.24 32.70
CA LEU A 49 0.62 7.00 32.31
C LEU A 49 1.19 5.78 33.02
N VAL A 50 2.52 5.70 33.15
CA VAL A 50 3.21 4.60 33.81
C VAL A 50 2.82 4.52 35.29
N VAL A 51 2.67 5.66 35.97
CA VAL A 51 2.23 5.67 37.38
C VAL A 51 0.88 4.97 37.56
N ASN A 52 -0.04 5.17 36.61
CA ASN A 52 -1.42 4.74 36.67
C ASN A 52 -1.71 3.39 35.98
N ASN A 53 -0.79 2.87 35.17
CA ASN A 53 -1.00 1.64 34.41
C ASN A 53 0.10 0.59 34.68
N LYS A 54 -0.30 -0.55 35.25
CA LYS A 54 0.62 -1.65 35.58
C LYS A 54 1.23 -2.33 34.35
N GLU A 55 0.53 -2.31 33.22
CA GLU A 55 1.03 -2.91 31.97
C GLU A 55 2.19 -2.09 31.39
N LEU A 56 2.13 -0.76 31.52
CA LEU A 56 3.21 0.15 31.11
C LEU A 56 4.39 0.20 32.09
N LYS A 57 4.31 -0.53 33.22
CA LYS A 57 5.45 -0.75 34.13
C LYS A 57 6.22 -2.01 33.78
N ASN A 58 5.67 -2.85 32.90
CA ASN A 58 6.34 -4.06 32.48
C ASN A 58 7.21 -3.74 31.27
N ASP A 59 8.52 -3.61 31.49
CA ASP A 59 9.51 -3.32 30.44
C ASP A 59 9.64 -4.44 29.39
N ASP A 60 8.98 -5.58 29.58
CA ASP A 60 9.06 -6.72 28.67
C ASP A 60 8.32 -6.51 27.33
N ASP A 61 7.47 -5.47 27.20
CA ASP A 61 6.72 -5.17 25.97
C ASP A 61 7.18 -3.87 25.28
N ASP A 62 8.35 -3.95 24.64
CA ASP A 62 8.91 -2.88 23.80
C ASP A 62 7.91 -2.33 22.78
N TYR A 63 7.06 -3.19 22.20
CA TYR A 63 6.11 -2.78 21.17
C TYR A 63 5.03 -1.84 21.74
N LEU A 64 4.48 -2.18 22.91
CA LEU A 64 3.54 -1.32 23.62
C LEU A 64 4.18 0.02 23.98
N HIS A 65 5.44 0.02 24.41
CA HIS A 65 6.18 1.25 24.71
C HIS A 65 6.35 2.13 23.46
N TYR A 66 6.79 1.57 22.33
CA TYR A 66 6.89 2.32 21.07
C TYR A 66 5.54 2.86 20.62
N LEU A 67 4.47 2.09 20.79
CA LEU A 67 3.12 2.53 20.43
C LEU A 67 2.68 3.74 21.24
N VAL A 68 2.87 3.71 22.56
CA VAL A 68 2.53 4.80 23.46
C VAL A 68 3.39 6.03 23.18
N ASP A 69 4.69 5.85 22.92
CA ASP A 69 5.61 6.95 22.65
C ASP A 69 5.24 7.66 21.34
N ASN A 70 5.08 6.90 20.25
CA ASN A 70 4.64 7.42 18.97
C ASN A 70 3.27 8.11 19.07
N ARG A 71 2.37 7.55 19.89
CA ARG A 71 1.06 8.13 20.14
C ARG A 71 1.19 9.49 20.80
N LEU A 72 1.92 9.59 21.91
CA LEU A 72 2.06 10.82 22.68
C LEU A 72 2.79 11.90 21.87
N LEU A 73 3.90 11.55 21.20
CA LEU A 73 4.61 12.44 20.30
C LEU A 73 3.70 12.98 19.20
N SER A 74 2.89 12.12 18.58
CA SER A 74 1.94 12.57 17.54
C SER A 74 0.88 13.55 18.06
N THR A 75 0.62 13.59 19.38
CA THR A 75 -0.31 14.54 20.00
C THR A 75 0.32 15.88 20.40
N ARG A 76 1.65 16.03 20.29
CA ARG A 76 2.33 17.31 20.47
C ARG A 76 2.09 18.25 19.30
N GLN A 77 2.07 19.56 19.57
CA GLN A 77 1.95 20.57 18.51
C GLN A 77 3.14 20.46 17.55
N ASP A 78 2.90 20.69 16.26
CA ASP A 78 3.90 20.64 15.18
C ASP A 78 4.56 19.26 14.95
N HIS A 79 4.02 18.20 15.55
CA HIS A 79 4.45 16.83 15.31
C HIS A 79 3.53 16.12 14.34
N LEU A 80 4.13 15.28 13.49
CA LEU A 80 3.45 14.45 12.51
C LEU A 80 4.07 13.06 12.50
N LEU A 81 3.27 12.04 12.76
CA LEU A 81 3.71 10.66 12.65
C LEU A 81 3.60 10.21 11.19
N VAL A 82 4.74 9.88 10.59
CA VAL A 82 4.80 9.30 9.25
C VAL A 82 5.00 7.79 9.39
N THR A 83 4.03 7.00 8.94
CA THR A 83 4.08 5.54 9.09
C THR A 83 3.33 4.82 7.97
N SER A 84 3.86 3.66 7.57
CA SER A 84 3.17 2.71 6.69
C SER A 84 2.47 1.58 7.46
N ASP A 85 2.50 1.62 8.78
CA ASP A 85 1.90 0.60 9.61
C ASP A 85 0.37 0.75 9.64
N LEU A 86 -0.33 -0.30 9.21
CA LEU A 86 -1.78 -0.32 9.10
C LEU A 86 -2.46 -0.18 10.47
N PHE A 87 -1.85 -0.67 11.55
CA PHE A 87 -2.35 -0.52 12.90
C PHE A 87 -2.39 0.96 13.28
N TYR A 88 -1.28 1.68 13.12
CA TYR A 88 -1.22 3.12 13.39
C TYR A 88 -2.22 3.89 12.53
N LEU A 89 -2.31 3.57 11.23
CA LEU A 89 -3.25 4.21 10.32
C LEU A 89 -4.72 3.93 10.68
N LYS A 90 -5.06 2.74 11.16
CA LYS A 90 -6.43 2.40 11.56
C LYS A 90 -6.81 2.96 12.93
N VAL A 91 -5.91 2.85 13.90
CA VAL A 91 -6.17 3.21 15.31
C VAL A 91 -6.03 4.72 15.51
N PHE A 92 -5.09 5.36 14.81
CA PHE A 92 -4.78 6.77 14.99
C PHE A 92 -5.05 7.63 13.74
N GLY A 93 -5.26 7.05 12.55
CA GLY A 93 -5.41 7.81 11.31
C GLY A 93 -6.66 8.69 11.19
N GLY A 94 -7.64 8.54 12.10
CA GLY A 94 -8.70 9.54 12.27
C GLY A 94 -8.19 10.90 12.78
N GLN A 95 -6.94 10.95 13.26
CA GLN A 95 -6.28 12.17 13.67
C GLN A 95 -5.47 12.75 12.53
N LYS A 96 -5.59 14.07 12.33
CA LYS A 96 -4.87 14.84 11.30
C LYS A 96 -3.33 14.79 11.41
N ARG A 97 -2.79 14.01 12.36
CA ARG A 97 -1.38 13.97 12.74
C ARG A 97 -0.69 12.64 12.43
N VAL A 98 -1.38 11.71 11.78
CA VAL A 98 -0.78 10.46 11.26
C VAL A 98 -0.97 10.43 9.75
N ILE A 99 0.11 10.26 9.01
CA ILE A 99 0.09 10.16 7.55
C ILE A 99 0.92 9.00 7.05
N GLY A 100 0.59 8.53 5.84
CA GLY A 100 1.44 7.63 5.10
C GLY A 100 2.73 8.30 4.59
N PRO A 101 3.70 7.50 4.10
CA PRO A 101 4.94 8.03 3.50
C PRO A 101 4.71 8.85 2.23
N GLU A 102 3.67 8.53 1.44
CA GLU A 102 3.42 9.19 0.16
C GLU A 102 3.12 10.70 0.31
N PRO A 103 2.14 11.15 1.13
CA PRO A 103 1.94 12.58 1.37
C PRO A 103 3.18 13.32 1.89
N TYR A 104 4.01 12.66 2.69
CA TYR A 104 5.26 13.23 3.18
C TYR A 104 6.24 13.47 2.02
N LEU A 105 6.49 12.44 1.20
CA LEU A 105 7.42 12.54 0.08
C LEU A 105 6.96 13.56 -0.96
N LEU A 106 5.67 13.59 -1.30
CA LEU A 106 5.12 14.57 -2.24
C LEU A 106 5.27 16.01 -1.75
N LYS A 107 5.21 16.24 -0.43
CA LYS A 107 5.34 17.57 0.16
C LYS A 107 6.78 18.06 0.20
N PHE A 108 7.72 17.22 0.63
CA PHE A 108 9.10 17.61 0.87
C PHE A 108 10.05 17.37 -0.32
N PHE A 109 9.64 16.53 -1.28
CA PHE A 109 10.40 16.24 -2.50
C PHE A 109 9.54 16.49 -3.75
N PRO A 110 9.11 17.75 -3.99
CA PRO A 110 8.29 18.07 -5.15
C PRO A 110 9.02 17.73 -6.45
N GLY A 111 8.36 17.00 -7.35
CA GLY A 111 8.94 16.51 -8.61
C GLY A 111 9.55 15.10 -8.53
N PHE A 112 9.68 14.52 -7.34
CA PHE A 112 9.96 13.10 -7.19
C PHE A 112 8.68 12.28 -7.43
N ASP A 113 8.77 11.26 -8.28
CA ASP A 113 7.68 10.30 -8.46
C ASP A 113 7.60 9.34 -7.27
N ALA A 114 7.07 9.87 -6.17
CA ALA A 114 6.96 9.17 -4.90
C ALA A 114 6.10 7.91 -5.02
N THR A 115 4.99 7.98 -5.75
CA THR A 115 4.05 6.85 -5.88
C THR A 115 4.70 5.69 -6.63
N THR A 116 5.35 5.92 -7.78
CA THR A 116 6.07 4.87 -8.51
C THR A 116 7.22 4.30 -7.69
N TYR A 117 7.98 5.15 -6.99
CA TYR A 117 9.03 4.68 -6.09
C TYR A 117 8.47 3.76 -4.99
N LEU A 118 7.39 4.17 -4.32
CA LEU A 118 6.78 3.40 -3.24
C LEU A 118 6.18 2.08 -3.74
N ILE A 119 5.57 2.05 -4.94
CA ILE A 119 5.13 0.81 -5.60
C ILE A 119 6.32 -0.11 -5.84
N SER A 120 7.45 0.41 -6.32
CA SER A 120 8.68 -0.38 -6.54
C SER A 120 9.20 -1.05 -5.25
N LYS A 121 8.89 -0.44 -4.09
CA LYS A 121 9.23 -0.91 -2.74
C LYS A 121 8.10 -1.71 -2.07
N ASN A 122 7.05 -2.09 -2.81
CA ASN A 122 5.91 -2.86 -2.33
C ASN A 122 5.07 -2.17 -1.23
N TYR A 123 5.03 -0.84 -1.20
CA TYR A 123 4.15 -0.14 -0.27
C TYR A 123 2.68 -0.32 -0.67
N VAL A 124 1.82 -0.35 0.35
CA VAL A 124 0.36 -0.42 0.21
C VAL A 124 -0.30 0.78 0.91
N GLY A 125 -1.54 1.11 0.52
CA GLY A 125 -2.25 2.29 1.02
C GLY A 125 -1.89 3.60 0.32
N LEU A 126 -1.34 3.51 -0.90
CA LEU A 126 -0.97 4.63 -1.77
C LEU A 126 -2.17 5.14 -2.57
N LYS A 127 -2.12 6.41 -2.98
CA LYS A 127 -3.05 7.04 -3.91
C LYS A 127 -2.64 6.72 -5.35
N ILE A 128 -3.05 5.56 -5.81
CA ILE A 128 -2.69 5.07 -7.15
C ILE A 128 -3.60 5.66 -8.24
N THR A 129 -3.05 5.87 -9.44
CA THR A 129 -3.78 6.31 -10.62
C THR A 129 -3.86 5.19 -11.64
N LYS A 130 -4.76 5.33 -12.63
CA LYS A 130 -4.84 4.39 -13.75
C LYS A 130 -3.51 4.26 -14.50
N GLU A 131 -2.71 5.31 -14.61
CA GLU A 131 -1.42 5.28 -15.31
C GLU A 131 -0.41 4.36 -14.62
N HIS A 132 -0.36 4.38 -13.29
CA HIS A 132 0.48 3.45 -12.51
C HIS A 132 0.05 2.00 -12.76
N LEU A 133 -1.26 1.72 -12.76
CA LEU A 133 -1.80 0.39 -13.05
C LEU A 133 -1.49 -0.06 -14.48
N ILE A 134 -1.66 0.82 -15.48
CA ILE A 134 -1.34 0.54 -16.89
C ILE A 134 0.14 0.23 -17.04
N THR A 135 1.02 1.01 -16.41
CA THR A 135 2.47 0.83 -16.51
C THR A 135 2.89 -0.54 -15.98
N GLU A 136 2.44 -0.87 -14.77
CA GLU A 136 2.78 -2.15 -14.13
C GLU A 136 2.12 -3.34 -14.83
N PHE A 137 0.88 -3.19 -15.29
CA PHE A 137 0.18 -4.23 -16.05
C PHE A 137 0.82 -4.48 -17.40
N SER A 138 1.23 -3.43 -18.11
CA SER A 138 1.92 -3.55 -19.41
C SER A 138 3.26 -4.26 -19.27
N ALA A 139 3.99 -4.00 -18.18
CA ALA A 139 5.19 -4.74 -17.84
C ALA A 139 4.89 -6.21 -17.51
N PHE A 140 3.81 -6.48 -16.76
CA PHE A 140 3.34 -7.82 -16.42
C PHE A 140 3.02 -8.67 -17.66
N ILE A 141 2.18 -8.18 -18.58
CA ILE A 141 1.83 -8.93 -19.80
C ILE A 141 3.02 -9.11 -20.74
N ALA A 142 4.01 -8.21 -20.70
CA ALA A 142 5.23 -8.30 -21.50
C ALA A 142 6.30 -9.20 -20.87
N GLY A 143 6.03 -9.85 -19.73
CA GLY A 143 7.00 -10.67 -19.00
C GLY A 143 8.18 -9.89 -18.44
N ARG A 144 8.03 -8.57 -18.27
CA ARG A 144 9.05 -7.67 -17.70
C ARG A 144 8.91 -7.60 -16.18
N PRO A 145 10.00 -7.24 -15.45
CA PRO A 145 9.90 -6.95 -14.02
C PRO A 145 8.81 -5.92 -13.76
N ASN A 146 7.90 -6.26 -12.84
CA ASN A 146 6.73 -5.46 -12.54
C ASN A 146 6.31 -5.64 -11.08
N LYS A 147 5.38 -4.79 -10.66
CA LYS A 147 4.75 -4.73 -9.35
C LYS A 147 3.23 -4.68 -9.47
N TYR A 148 2.66 -5.28 -10.53
CA TYR A 148 1.22 -5.21 -10.81
C TYR A 148 0.36 -5.71 -9.65
N ILE A 149 0.72 -6.86 -9.07
CA ILE A 149 0.02 -7.42 -7.90
C ILE A 149 0.03 -6.41 -6.74
N CYS A 150 1.19 -5.84 -6.40
CA CYS A 150 1.31 -4.84 -5.35
C CYS A 150 0.55 -3.54 -5.68
N ALA A 151 0.55 -3.11 -6.94
CA ALA A 151 -0.18 -1.93 -7.41
C ALA A 151 -1.70 -2.12 -7.25
N VAL A 152 -2.23 -3.29 -7.59
CA VAL A 152 -3.66 -3.62 -7.42
C VAL A 152 -4.05 -3.72 -5.95
N GLU A 153 -3.17 -4.20 -5.07
CA GLU A 153 -3.42 -4.25 -3.63
C GLU A 153 -3.65 -2.85 -3.00
N ASN A 154 -3.22 -1.77 -3.67
CA ASN A 154 -3.49 -0.40 -3.25
C ASN A 154 -4.94 0.06 -3.54
N LEU A 155 -5.71 -0.70 -4.32
CA LEU A 155 -7.11 -0.41 -4.62
C LEU A 155 -8.06 -0.82 -3.50
N LYS A 156 -7.60 -1.67 -2.57
CA LYS A 156 -8.42 -2.16 -1.45
C LYS A 156 -8.84 -1.02 -0.54
N VAL A 157 -10.14 -0.89 -0.36
CA VAL A 157 -10.76 0.20 0.42
C VAL A 157 -10.32 0.17 1.89
N ASN A 158 -10.15 -1.04 2.45
CA ASN A 158 -9.67 -1.23 3.81
C ASN A 158 -8.18 -0.89 4.03
N ARG A 159 -7.43 -0.62 2.95
CA ARG A 159 -6.01 -0.21 2.98
C ARG A 159 -5.80 1.24 2.57
N SER A 160 -6.65 1.78 1.70
CA SER A 160 -6.59 3.17 1.25
C SER A 160 -7.29 4.17 2.17
N GLY A 161 -7.71 3.76 3.37
CA GLY A 161 -8.47 4.62 4.30
C GLY A 161 -9.83 5.04 3.73
N ALA A 162 -10.46 4.16 2.94
CA ALA A 162 -11.69 4.44 2.20
C ALA A 162 -11.60 5.56 1.16
N ASP A 163 -10.42 5.79 0.57
CA ASP A 163 -10.26 6.75 -0.52
C ASP A 163 -11.00 6.24 -1.78
N LEU A 164 -12.15 6.87 -2.07
CA LEU A 164 -12.97 6.60 -3.25
C LEU A 164 -12.26 6.95 -4.56
N ARG A 165 -11.17 7.72 -4.52
CA ARG A 165 -10.36 8.02 -5.71
C ARG A 165 -9.73 6.75 -6.27
N ASN A 166 -9.12 5.91 -5.42
CA ASN A 166 -8.52 4.66 -5.88
C ASN A 166 -9.57 3.75 -6.55
N LEU A 167 -10.80 3.77 -6.03
CA LEU A 167 -11.92 3.03 -6.63
C LEU A 167 -12.23 3.52 -8.05
N SER A 168 -12.32 4.84 -8.24
CA SER A 168 -12.52 5.43 -9.57
C SER A 168 -11.37 5.10 -10.53
N GLU A 169 -10.12 5.22 -10.07
CA GLU A 169 -8.93 4.93 -10.88
C GLU A 169 -8.86 3.45 -11.29
N GLY A 170 -9.24 2.54 -10.38
CA GLY A 170 -9.38 1.11 -10.68
C GLY A 170 -10.45 0.83 -11.73
N ILE A 171 -11.62 1.47 -11.65
CA ILE A 171 -12.68 1.32 -12.67
C ILE A 171 -12.24 1.91 -14.01
N MET A 172 -11.51 3.03 -14.02
CA MET A 172 -10.94 3.59 -15.25
C MET A 172 -9.90 2.66 -15.88
N PHE A 173 -9.07 2.01 -15.06
CA PHE A 173 -8.16 0.97 -15.52
C PHE A 173 -8.90 -0.25 -16.08
N LEU A 174 -9.96 -0.71 -15.41
CA LEU A 174 -10.83 -1.78 -15.92
C LEU A 174 -11.40 -1.42 -17.30
N LYS A 175 -11.89 -0.20 -17.47
CA LYS A 175 -12.40 0.26 -18.77
C LYS A 175 -11.29 0.27 -19.83
N TRP A 176 -10.09 0.74 -19.48
CA TRP A 176 -8.94 0.68 -20.37
C TRP A 176 -8.62 -0.77 -20.78
N LEU A 177 -8.67 -1.73 -19.84
CA LEU A 177 -8.43 -3.15 -20.08
C LEU A 177 -9.39 -3.72 -21.13
N TYR A 178 -10.68 -3.40 -21.04
CA TYR A 178 -11.70 -3.85 -22.01
C TYR A 178 -11.60 -3.16 -23.38
N LEU A 179 -10.99 -1.98 -23.44
CA LEU A 179 -10.73 -1.26 -24.69
C LEU A 179 -9.44 -1.72 -25.39
N GLN A 180 -8.60 -2.53 -24.75
CA GLN A 180 -7.36 -3.02 -25.38
C GLN A 180 -7.64 -4.23 -26.28
N PRO A 181 -7.43 -4.12 -27.61
CA PRO A 181 -7.70 -5.23 -28.53
C PRO A 181 -6.67 -6.36 -28.43
N LEU A 182 -5.47 -6.08 -27.89
CA LEU A 182 -4.37 -7.04 -27.81
C LEU A 182 -4.48 -7.99 -26.61
N ILE A 183 -5.40 -7.73 -25.68
CA ILE A 183 -5.58 -8.57 -24.49
C ILE A 183 -6.60 -9.65 -24.81
N ILE A 184 -6.13 -10.91 -24.82
CA ILE A 184 -6.96 -12.09 -25.09
C ILE A 184 -8.06 -12.22 -24.02
N THR A 185 -9.25 -12.67 -24.43
CA THR A 185 -10.45 -12.78 -23.59
C THR A 185 -10.22 -13.45 -22.23
N ASP A 186 -9.56 -14.62 -22.19
CA ASP A 186 -9.29 -15.32 -20.92
C ASP A 186 -8.36 -14.51 -20.00
N SER A 187 -7.28 -13.95 -20.55
CA SER A 187 -6.36 -13.10 -19.79
C SER A 187 -7.04 -11.83 -19.28
N ARG A 188 -7.94 -11.25 -20.08
CA ARG A 188 -8.74 -10.07 -19.70
C ARG A 188 -9.68 -10.41 -18.56
N TYR A 189 -10.46 -11.49 -18.68
CA TYR A 189 -11.40 -11.93 -17.66
C TYR A 189 -10.69 -12.21 -16.32
N ARG A 190 -9.58 -12.94 -16.33
CA ARG A 190 -8.77 -13.19 -15.11
C ARG A 190 -8.25 -11.90 -14.48
N SER A 191 -7.79 -10.96 -15.30
CA SER A 191 -7.28 -9.67 -14.81
C SER A 191 -8.40 -8.80 -14.24
N ALA A 192 -9.56 -8.77 -14.90
CA ALA A 192 -10.76 -8.10 -14.41
C ALA A 192 -11.24 -8.70 -13.09
N HIS A 193 -11.31 -10.03 -12.99
CA HIS A 193 -11.67 -10.73 -11.76
C HIS A 193 -10.69 -10.43 -10.63
N TYR A 194 -9.39 -10.47 -10.88
CA TYR A 194 -8.39 -10.12 -9.87
C TYR A 194 -8.53 -8.66 -9.41
N LEU A 195 -8.68 -7.72 -10.36
CA LEU A 195 -8.86 -6.31 -10.06
C LEU A 195 -10.13 -6.04 -9.23
N LEU A 196 -11.27 -6.60 -9.65
CA LEU A 196 -12.56 -6.43 -8.98
C LEU A 196 -12.56 -7.04 -7.58
N ASN A 197 -11.97 -8.22 -7.40
CA ASN A 197 -11.81 -8.81 -6.07
C ASN A 197 -11.04 -7.90 -5.11
N ASN A 198 -10.00 -7.22 -5.61
CA ASN A 198 -9.25 -6.26 -4.80
C ASN A 198 -10.02 -4.95 -4.57
N LEU A 199 -10.73 -4.44 -5.57
CA LEU A 199 -11.53 -3.22 -5.46
C LEU A 199 -12.70 -3.37 -4.46
N LEU A 200 -13.33 -4.54 -4.46
CA LEU A 200 -14.49 -4.82 -3.62
C LEU A 200 -14.11 -5.15 -2.17
N GLN A 201 -12.86 -5.57 -1.94
CA GLN A 201 -12.41 -5.97 -0.62
C GLN A 201 -12.49 -4.84 0.41
N GLY A 202 -13.29 -5.07 1.45
CA GLY A 202 -13.51 -4.11 2.54
C GLY A 202 -14.62 -3.08 2.27
N LEU A 203 -15.39 -3.23 1.19
CA LEU A 203 -16.63 -2.47 0.99
C LEU A 203 -17.76 -3.02 1.85
N SER A 204 -18.62 -2.13 2.34
CA SER A 204 -19.94 -2.52 2.86
C SER A 204 -20.92 -2.78 1.71
N GLY A 205 -22.06 -3.43 1.97
CA GLY A 205 -23.09 -3.66 0.94
C GLY A 205 -23.57 -2.40 0.20
N ARG A 206 -23.58 -1.23 0.86
CA ARG A 206 -23.83 0.07 0.18
C ARG A 206 -22.72 0.45 -0.80
N GLY A 207 -21.47 0.11 -0.45
CA GLY A 207 -20.30 0.29 -1.30
C GLY A 207 -20.37 -0.52 -2.59
N PHE A 208 -20.85 -1.77 -2.52
CA PHE A 208 -21.09 -2.60 -3.71
C PHE A 208 -22.06 -1.91 -4.69
N GLY A 209 -23.18 -1.39 -4.17
CA GLY A 209 -24.15 -0.66 -5.00
C GLY A 209 -23.55 0.59 -5.67
N LEU A 210 -22.64 1.30 -5.00
CA LEU A 210 -21.91 2.42 -5.60
C LEU A 210 -21.00 1.97 -6.75
N VAL A 211 -20.27 0.87 -6.57
CA VAL A 211 -19.38 0.31 -7.61
C VAL A 211 -20.18 -0.07 -8.86
N ILE A 212 -21.29 -0.80 -8.67
CA ILE A 212 -22.18 -1.19 -9.78
C ILE A 212 -22.67 0.05 -10.53
N ASN A 213 -23.15 1.07 -9.83
CA ASN A 213 -23.62 2.31 -10.45
C ASN A 213 -22.51 3.04 -11.23
N ILE A 214 -21.28 3.07 -10.72
CA ILE A 214 -20.16 3.70 -11.43
C ILE A 214 -19.80 2.89 -12.67
N ILE A 215 -19.77 1.56 -12.57
CA ILE A 215 -19.51 0.67 -13.71
C ILE A 215 -20.56 0.86 -14.79
N SER A 216 -21.86 0.80 -14.47
CA SER A 216 -22.91 1.01 -15.48
C SER A 216 -22.79 2.36 -16.17
N LYS A 217 -22.42 3.42 -15.45
CA LYS A 217 -22.16 4.73 -16.08
C LYS A 217 -20.93 4.72 -16.97
N GLN A 218 -19.83 4.11 -16.52
CA GLN A 218 -18.56 4.10 -17.26
C GLN A 218 -18.61 3.19 -18.49
N PHE A 219 -19.41 2.12 -18.45
CA PHE A 219 -19.52 1.10 -19.49
C PHE A 219 -20.81 1.18 -20.31
N ALA A 220 -21.61 2.25 -20.18
CA ALA A 220 -22.86 2.43 -20.91
C ALA A 220 -22.73 2.28 -22.46
N LEU A 221 -21.54 2.54 -23.01
CA LEU A 221 -21.25 2.39 -24.45
C LEU A 221 -20.61 1.02 -24.80
N LEU A 222 -20.45 0.13 -23.83
CA LEU A 222 -19.82 -1.18 -23.93
C LEU A 222 -20.69 -2.25 -23.23
N PRO A 223 -21.94 -2.48 -23.69
CA PRO A 223 -22.91 -3.31 -22.96
C PRO A 223 -22.46 -4.76 -22.77
N ALA A 224 -21.71 -5.33 -23.71
CA ALA A 224 -21.15 -6.67 -23.56
C ALA A 224 -20.08 -6.74 -22.45
N ALA A 225 -19.23 -5.72 -22.35
CA ALA A 225 -18.23 -5.63 -21.28
C ALA A 225 -18.89 -5.37 -19.92
N GLU A 226 -19.91 -4.50 -19.89
CA GLU A 226 -20.70 -4.27 -18.68
C GLU A 226 -21.32 -5.57 -18.16
N ALA A 227 -21.97 -6.35 -19.01
CA ALA A 227 -22.57 -7.62 -18.64
C ALA A 227 -21.54 -8.60 -18.05
N GLU A 228 -20.38 -8.75 -18.70
CA GLU A 228 -19.30 -9.61 -18.22
C GLU A 228 -18.78 -9.16 -16.83
N ILE A 229 -18.57 -7.85 -16.65
CA ILE A 229 -18.12 -7.28 -15.38
C ILE A 229 -19.16 -7.50 -14.27
N LEU A 230 -20.44 -7.31 -14.55
CA LEU A 230 -21.51 -7.54 -13.57
C LEU A 230 -21.61 -9.02 -13.17
N THR A 231 -21.38 -9.94 -14.11
CA THR A 231 -21.27 -11.38 -13.80
C THR A 231 -20.14 -11.64 -12.81
N ILE A 232 -18.94 -11.09 -13.06
CA ILE A 232 -17.79 -11.23 -12.17
C ILE A 232 -18.09 -10.69 -10.76
N ILE A 233 -18.76 -9.53 -10.67
CA ILE A 233 -19.13 -8.94 -9.38
C ILE A 233 -20.08 -9.85 -8.60
N ASN A 234 -21.06 -10.44 -9.27
CA ASN A 234 -21.99 -11.38 -8.64
C ASN A 234 -21.29 -12.67 -8.17
N GLU A 235 -20.34 -13.19 -8.96
CA GLU A 235 -19.51 -14.33 -8.59
C GLU A 235 -18.72 -14.04 -7.30
N ILE A 236 -18.05 -12.89 -7.23
CA ILE A 236 -17.29 -12.46 -6.04
C ILE A 236 -18.22 -12.30 -4.83
N ALA A 237 -19.37 -11.63 -5.00
CA ALA A 237 -20.32 -11.41 -3.92
C ALA A 237 -20.96 -12.71 -3.39
N SER A 238 -21.03 -13.77 -4.21
CA SER A 238 -21.55 -15.08 -3.80
C SER A 238 -20.54 -15.95 -3.04
N ALA A 239 -19.26 -15.58 -3.08
CA ALA A 239 -18.17 -16.31 -2.44
C ALA A 239 -17.82 -15.79 -1.03
N GLU A 240 -18.36 -14.64 -0.61
CA GLU A 240 -18.25 -14.06 0.75
C GLU A 240 -19.45 -14.47 1.64
#